data_AF-A0A817LXJ0-F1
#
_entry.id   AF-A0A817LXJ0-F1
#
_cell.length_a   1.000
_cell.length_b   1.000
_cell.length_c   1.000
_cell.angle_alpha   90.00
_cell.angle_beta   90.00
_cell.angle_gamma   90.00
#
_symmetry.space_group_name_H-M   'P 1'
#
loop_
_entity.id
_entity.type
_entity.pdbx_description
1 polymer ?
#
loop_
_entity_poly.entity_id
_entity_poly.type
_entity_poly.pdbx_seq_one_letter_code
_entity_poly.pdbx_strand_id
1 'polypeptide(L)'
;MHPHYTSLAFPPQVNNKALQLSDAERRILNYGPKFVPQNPKQTLQRLKNEIDIMKEKVTVAWRRETKTVGRNPEIVNRFTERIEEEIRTTVSKEKIVDPKMLKILGNLKKAQKEHKVVFRQTDKSKVFHLGKPETYIEKSAQYMSKMNAYKEIDQSPLEHMIESTEELLIDLVRRKLLPAKYLEKLRPSRTESELPHLYYNPKDHKVGEPLRPIVAGIKSPIAKISSFLDQILRPIFDKVTPYILTDSIDLLNDLKKFQTNEKTKLYTLDITDLYTSIPQHEAVMAICEMLGTHNIRKVKNEIPINTIRILLKHVLNNSFFTLQLPGQAPKFFQQIRGGPMGLACTQVLADVYVK
;
A
#
# COMPACT_ATOMS: atom_id res chain seq x y z
N MET A 1 -44.46 22.15 -13.08
CA MET A 1 -44.13 20.83 -12.50
C MET A 1 -42.61 20.67 -12.54
N HIS A 2 -41.94 20.97 -11.42
CA HIS A 2 -40.50 20.74 -11.29
C HIS A 2 -40.27 19.25 -11.00
N PRO A 3 -39.39 18.57 -11.74
CA PRO A 3 -39.04 17.19 -11.42
C PRO A 3 -38.26 17.18 -10.10
N HIS A 4 -38.80 16.45 -9.12
CA HIS A 4 -38.11 16.12 -7.89
C HIS A 4 -36.86 15.31 -8.24
N TYR A 5 -35.69 15.94 -8.20
CA TYR A 5 -34.43 15.22 -8.05
C TYR A 5 -34.40 14.65 -6.64
N THR A 6 -34.87 13.42 -6.50
CA THR A 6 -34.54 12.57 -5.34
C THR A 6 -33.02 12.51 -5.27
N SER A 7 -32.47 13.19 -4.26
CA SER A 7 -31.10 13.03 -3.78
C SER A 7 -30.68 11.56 -3.92
N LEU A 8 -29.77 11.27 -4.85
CA LEU A 8 -29.04 10.02 -4.90
C LEU A 8 -28.28 9.92 -3.58
N ALA A 9 -28.90 9.29 -2.58
CA ALA A 9 -28.24 8.99 -1.32
C ALA A 9 -27.02 8.13 -1.65
N PHE A 10 -25.82 8.69 -1.48
CA PHE A 10 -24.59 7.91 -1.58
C PHE A 10 -24.74 6.67 -0.70
N PRO A 11 -24.32 5.47 -1.18
CA PRO A 11 -24.37 4.27 -0.36
C PRO A 11 -23.61 4.55 0.96
N PRO A 12 -24.15 4.07 2.10
CA PRO A 12 -23.60 4.40 3.41
C PRO A 12 -22.10 4.08 3.44
N GLN A 13 -21.28 5.06 3.83
CA GLN A 13 -19.82 4.92 3.91
C GLN A 13 -19.39 4.22 5.22
N VAL A 14 -20.33 3.51 5.84
CA VAL A 14 -20.17 2.83 7.13
C VAL A 14 -20.87 1.49 7.08
N ASN A 15 -20.09 0.41 7.15
CA ASN A 15 -20.60 -0.90 7.48
C ASN A 15 -20.49 -1.11 8.99
N ASN A 16 -21.62 -0.95 9.68
CA ASN A 16 -21.71 -1.07 11.12
C ASN A 16 -22.80 -2.09 11.48
N LYS A 17 -22.42 -3.36 11.56
CA LYS A 17 -23.31 -4.47 11.93
C LYS A 17 -23.29 -4.80 13.42
N ALA A 18 -22.34 -4.27 14.18
CA ALA A 18 -22.05 -4.78 15.54
C ALA A 18 -22.11 -3.73 16.65
N LEU A 19 -22.15 -2.42 16.33
CA LEU A 19 -22.18 -1.34 17.30
C LEU A 19 -23.41 -0.46 17.10
N GLN A 20 -24.05 0.00 18.18
CA GLN A 20 -25.07 1.04 18.05
C GLN A 20 -24.36 2.39 17.96
N LEU A 21 -24.31 2.94 16.75
CA LEU A 21 -23.88 4.32 16.53
C LEU A 21 -25.07 5.26 16.66
N SER A 22 -24.87 6.36 17.36
CA SER A 22 -25.78 7.52 17.33
C SER A 22 -25.87 8.10 15.92
N ASP A 23 -26.96 8.80 15.60
CA ASP A 23 -27.14 9.44 14.29
C ASP A 23 -26.02 10.44 13.97
N ALA A 24 -25.50 11.13 14.99
CA ALA A 24 -24.39 12.05 14.82
C ALA A 24 -23.09 11.33 14.44
N GLU A 25 -22.77 10.19 15.07
CA GLU A 25 -21.61 9.37 14.72
C GLU A 25 -21.76 8.78 13.31
N ARG A 26 -22.94 8.25 12.97
CA ARG A 26 -23.23 7.74 11.63
C ARG A 26 -23.02 8.80 10.56
N ARG A 27 -23.56 10.01 10.78
CA ARG A 27 -23.41 11.15 9.87
C ARG A 27 -21.94 11.52 9.65
N ILE A 28 -21.14 11.54 10.72
CA ILE A 28 -19.71 11.88 10.63
C ILE A 28 -18.93 10.79 9.90
N LEU A 29 -19.15 9.53 10.23
CA LEU A 29 -18.46 8.42 9.58
C LEU A 29 -18.89 8.27 8.10
N ASN A 30 -20.09 8.73 7.75
CA ASN A 30 -20.57 8.78 6.37
C ASN A 30 -19.82 9.78 5.46
N TYR A 31 -19.03 10.71 6.02
CA TYR A 31 -18.09 11.49 5.20
C TYR A 31 -16.96 10.62 4.61
N GLY A 32 -16.75 9.43 5.17
CA GLY A 32 -15.86 8.41 4.65
C GLY A 32 -14.39 8.60 5.04
N PRO A 33 -13.52 7.62 4.73
CA PRO A 33 -12.15 7.57 5.26
C PRO A 33 -11.18 8.62 4.74
N LYS A 34 -11.52 9.30 3.64
CA LYS A 34 -10.71 10.38 3.07
C LYS A 34 -11.09 11.76 3.62
N PHE A 35 -12.15 11.85 4.40
CA PHE A 35 -12.58 13.10 4.97
C PHE A 35 -11.60 13.56 6.06
N VAL A 36 -11.06 14.76 5.87
CA VAL A 36 -10.23 15.44 6.86
C VAL A 36 -11.03 16.61 7.43
N PRO A 37 -11.41 16.58 8.71
CA PRO A 37 -12.02 17.73 9.35
C PRO A 37 -11.04 18.91 9.30
N GLN A 38 -11.48 20.06 8.79
CA GLN A 38 -10.64 21.26 8.65
C GLN A 38 -10.32 21.90 10.00
N ASN A 39 -9.45 21.33 10.82
CA ASN A 39 -9.04 21.95 12.08
C ASN A 39 -8.29 23.27 11.80
N PRO A 40 -8.76 24.44 12.26
CA PRO A 40 -8.13 25.73 11.94
C PRO A 40 -6.64 25.78 12.27
N LYS A 41 -6.20 25.15 13.37
CA LYS A 41 -4.78 25.09 13.73
C LYS A 41 -3.96 24.24 12.77
N GLN A 42 -4.49 23.09 12.34
CA GLN A 42 -3.80 22.21 11.39
C GLN A 42 -3.87 22.75 9.97
N THR A 43 -4.99 23.34 9.56
CA THR A 43 -5.16 24.04 8.28
C THR A 43 -4.19 25.21 8.20
N LEU A 44 -4.08 26.03 9.25
CA LEU A 44 -3.10 27.12 9.30
C LEU A 44 -1.67 26.60 9.21
N GLN A 45 -1.34 25.51 9.91
CA GLN A 45 0.00 24.92 9.83
C GLN A 45 0.30 24.32 8.44
N ARG A 46 -0.68 23.64 7.82
CA ARG A 46 -0.55 23.08 6.46
C ARG A 46 -0.35 24.20 5.45
N LEU A 47 -1.14 25.26 5.54
CA LEU A 47 -1.05 26.43 4.66
C LEU A 47 0.28 27.16 4.85
N LYS A 48 0.76 27.32 6.10
CA LYS A 48 2.12 27.84 6.35
C LYS A 48 3.17 27.01 5.63
N ASN A 49 3.13 25.69 5.78
CA ASN A 49 4.08 24.80 5.12
C ASN A 49 3.98 24.88 3.57
N GLU A 50 2.77 24.94 3.01
CA GLU A 50 2.54 25.10 1.56
C GLU A 50 3.06 26.46 1.05
N ILE A 51 2.85 27.53 1.81
CA ILE A 51 3.39 28.86 1.53
C ILE A 51 4.92 28.84 1.57
N ASP A 52 5.53 28.22 2.57
CA ASP A 52 6.99 28.14 2.68
C ASP A 52 7.60 27.34 1.51
N ILE A 53 6.95 26.25 1.08
CA ILE A 53 7.34 25.52 -0.13
C ILE A 53 7.18 26.38 -1.38
N MET A 54 6.09 27.15 -1.49
CA MET A 54 5.88 28.08 -2.61
C MET A 54 6.92 29.20 -2.63
N LYS A 55 7.26 29.78 -1.48
CA LYS A 55 8.35 30.76 -1.32
C LYS A 55 9.66 30.18 -1.83
N GLU A 56 10.00 28.96 -1.41
CA GLU A 56 11.22 28.30 -1.85
C GLU A 56 11.23 28.08 -3.36
N LYS A 57 10.13 27.57 -3.93
CA LYS A 57 10.00 27.34 -5.38
C LYS A 57 10.07 28.64 -6.19
N VAL A 58 9.37 29.69 -5.78
CA VAL A 58 9.40 31.00 -6.43
C VAL A 58 10.80 31.60 -6.31
N THR A 59 11.46 31.47 -5.15
CA THR A 59 12.84 31.94 -4.95
C THR A 59 13.82 31.20 -5.86
N VAL A 60 13.69 29.88 -5.99
CA VAL A 60 14.54 29.05 -6.87
C VAL A 60 14.26 29.35 -8.36
N ALA A 61 13.00 29.52 -8.76
CA ALA A 61 12.61 29.89 -10.11
C ALA A 61 13.12 31.29 -10.48
N TRP A 62 12.92 32.26 -9.59
CA TRP A 62 13.42 33.64 -9.73
C TRP A 62 14.96 33.67 -9.86
N ARG A 63 15.67 32.89 -9.05
CA ARG A 63 17.15 32.72 -9.14
C ARG A 63 17.60 32.08 -10.45
N ARG A 64 16.77 31.22 -11.07
CA ARG A 64 17.08 30.58 -12.35
C ARG A 64 16.85 31.52 -13.54
N GLU A 65 15.82 32.36 -13.50
CA GLU A 65 15.43 33.22 -14.62
C GLU A 65 16.19 34.56 -14.68
N THR A 66 16.71 35.08 -13.56
CA THR A 66 17.30 36.43 -13.48
C THR A 66 18.83 36.43 -13.41
N LYS A 67 19.51 36.13 -14.53
CA LYS A 67 20.98 36.29 -14.69
C LYS A 67 21.42 37.73 -15.04
N THR A 68 20.51 38.69 -15.22
CA THR A 68 20.85 40.05 -15.65
C THR A 68 19.91 41.11 -15.03
N VAL A 69 20.51 42.01 -14.22
CA VAL A 69 20.03 43.35 -13.79
C VAL A 69 19.05 43.44 -12.59
N GLY A 70 19.39 44.32 -11.64
CA GLY A 70 18.44 45.06 -10.79
C GLY A 70 17.86 44.33 -9.57
N ARG A 71 18.62 44.23 -8.47
CA ARG A 71 18.20 43.59 -7.21
C ARG A 71 17.16 44.44 -6.48
N ASN A 72 15.93 43.94 -6.27
CA ASN A 72 15.15 44.33 -5.09
C ASN A 72 14.44 43.12 -4.45
N PRO A 73 15.07 42.47 -3.44
CA PRO A 73 14.47 41.37 -2.67
C PRO A 73 13.13 41.72 -2.01
N GLU A 74 12.86 43.00 -1.80
CA GLU A 74 11.63 43.47 -1.16
C GLU A 74 10.37 43.21 -1.98
N ILE A 75 10.47 43.05 -3.31
CA ILE A 75 9.29 42.79 -4.16
C ILE A 75 8.79 41.37 -3.94
N VAL A 76 9.69 40.39 -3.89
CA VAL A 76 9.35 38.99 -3.61
C VAL A 76 8.82 38.87 -2.18
N ASN A 77 9.45 39.55 -1.22
CA ASN A 77 8.98 39.56 0.17
C ASN A 77 7.59 40.21 0.28
N ARG A 78 7.35 41.38 -0.33
CA ARG A 78 6.03 42.04 -0.31
C ARG A 78 4.92 41.22 -0.97
N PHE A 79 5.21 40.58 -2.11
CA PHE A 79 4.24 39.71 -2.77
C PHE A 79 3.87 38.51 -1.89
N THR A 80 4.88 37.93 -1.25
CA THR A 80 4.73 36.80 -0.33
C THR A 80 3.91 37.17 0.92
N GLU A 81 4.24 38.30 1.56
CA GLU A 81 3.52 38.82 2.73
C GLU A 81 2.05 39.11 2.40
N ARG A 82 1.77 39.64 1.21
CA ARG A 82 0.40 39.90 0.76
C ARG A 82 -0.40 38.61 0.58
N ILE A 83 0.19 37.57 -0.02
CA ILE A 83 -0.46 36.26 -0.13
C ILE A 83 -0.68 35.63 1.25
N GLU A 84 0.27 35.76 2.17
CA GLU A 84 0.11 35.28 3.56
C GLU A 84 -1.09 35.92 4.24
N GLU A 85 -1.25 37.25 4.10
CA GLU A 85 -2.34 37.99 4.73
C GLU A 85 -3.70 37.67 4.09
N GLU A 86 -3.76 37.53 2.77
CA GLU A 86 -4.97 37.17 2.03
C GLU A 86 -5.44 35.73 2.35
N ILE A 87 -4.50 34.79 2.52
CA ILE A 87 -4.80 33.44 2.98
C ILE A 87 -5.25 33.45 4.44
N ARG A 88 -4.56 34.17 5.33
CA ARG A 88 -4.92 34.26 6.76
C ARG A 88 -6.33 34.82 6.95
N THR A 89 -6.69 35.85 6.19
CA THR A 89 -8.03 36.46 6.24
C THR A 89 -9.11 35.60 5.60
N THR A 90 -8.78 34.78 4.60
CA THR A 90 -9.72 33.83 4.00
C THR A 90 -9.99 32.64 4.94
N VAL A 91 -8.93 32.08 5.56
CA VAL A 91 -9.01 30.97 6.51
C VAL A 91 -9.72 31.36 7.80
N SER A 92 -9.57 32.61 8.26
CA SER A 92 -10.30 33.10 9.43
C SER A 92 -11.80 33.29 9.18
N LYS A 93 -12.22 33.44 7.92
CA LYS A 93 -13.62 33.54 7.49
C LYS A 93 -14.27 32.17 7.24
N GLU A 94 -13.50 31.14 6.89
CA GLU A 94 -14.00 29.77 6.81
C GLU A 94 -14.33 29.23 8.21
N LYS A 95 -15.59 28.87 8.41
CA LYS A 95 -16.12 28.42 9.72
C LYS A 95 -15.28 27.28 10.31
N ILE A 96 -14.84 27.53 11.54
CA ILE A 96 -14.30 26.58 12.52
C ILE A 96 -15.08 25.26 12.49
N VAL A 97 -14.37 24.12 12.46
CA VAL A 97 -14.96 22.77 12.60
C VAL A 97 -16.00 22.77 13.70
N ASP A 98 -17.19 22.22 13.43
CA ASP A 98 -18.22 21.99 14.44
C ASP A 98 -17.59 21.33 15.69
N PRO A 99 -17.54 22.02 16.85
CA PRO A 99 -16.95 21.48 18.08
C PRO A 99 -17.56 20.13 18.49
N LYS A 100 -18.84 19.91 18.14
CA LYS A 100 -19.53 18.64 18.35
C LYS A 100 -18.91 17.51 17.52
N MET A 101 -18.54 17.79 16.26
CA MET A 101 -17.85 16.83 15.39
C MET A 101 -16.49 16.44 15.96
N LEU A 102 -15.69 17.41 16.39
CA LEU A 102 -14.38 17.14 17.00
C LEU A 102 -14.51 16.28 18.27
N LYS A 103 -15.50 16.57 19.11
CA LYS A 103 -15.80 15.77 20.30
C LYS A 103 -16.14 14.33 19.94
N ILE A 104 -17.01 14.12 18.95
CA ILE A 104 -17.39 12.78 18.48
C ILE A 104 -16.19 12.03 17.92
N LEU A 105 -15.39 12.65 17.05
CA LEU A 105 -14.17 12.05 16.52
C LEU A 105 -13.16 11.71 17.63
N GLY A 106 -13.05 12.56 18.65
CA GLY A 106 -12.24 12.30 19.84
C GLY A 106 -12.70 11.06 20.60
N ASN A 107 -14.01 10.92 20.80
CA ASN A 107 -14.60 9.75 21.46
C ASN A 107 -14.38 8.46 20.66
N LEU A 108 -14.56 8.49 19.34
CA LEU A 108 -14.33 7.33 18.47
C LEU A 108 -12.86 6.90 18.47
N LYS A 109 -11.92 7.87 18.40
CA LYS A 109 -10.49 7.60 18.54
C LYS A 109 -10.14 7.01 19.90
N LYS A 110 -10.73 7.53 20.98
CA LYS A 110 -10.57 7.01 22.34
C LYS A 110 -11.07 5.57 22.44
N ALA A 111 -12.25 5.27 21.90
CA ALA A 111 -12.80 3.92 21.88
C ALA A 111 -11.90 2.93 21.11
N GLN A 112 -11.29 3.36 20.00
CA GLN A 112 -10.31 2.54 19.28
C GLN A 112 -9.04 2.29 20.12
N LYS A 113 -8.52 3.33 20.77
CA LYS A 113 -7.32 3.24 21.64
C LYS A 113 -7.56 2.35 22.86
N GLU A 114 -8.77 2.39 23.41
CA GLU A 114 -9.23 1.53 24.51
C GLU A 114 -9.66 0.14 24.05
N HIS A 115 -9.41 -0.23 22.79
CA HIS A 115 -9.74 -1.53 22.21
C HIS A 115 -11.21 -1.92 22.33
N LYS A 116 -12.14 -0.95 22.30
CA LYS A 116 -13.59 -1.19 22.34
C LYS A 116 -14.19 -1.41 20.95
N VAL A 117 -13.47 -0.99 19.91
CA VAL A 117 -13.90 -1.04 18.51
C VAL A 117 -12.71 -1.15 17.59
N VAL A 118 -12.88 -1.90 16.50
CA VAL A 118 -11.93 -1.99 15.40
C VAL A 118 -12.44 -1.12 14.24
N PHE A 119 -11.67 -0.09 13.90
CA PHE A 119 -11.86 0.69 12.68
C PHE A 119 -10.95 0.18 11.57
N ARG A 120 -11.54 -0.21 10.45
CA ARG A 120 -10.81 -0.60 9.22
C ARG A 120 -11.46 0.02 8.00
N GLN A 121 -10.71 0.09 6.90
CA GLN A 121 -11.31 0.29 5.59
C GLN A 121 -11.73 -1.06 5.01
N THR A 122 -12.84 -1.11 4.29
CA THR A 122 -13.24 -2.33 3.57
C THR A 122 -12.37 -2.55 2.33
N ASP A 123 -12.24 -3.81 1.90
CA ASP A 123 -11.35 -4.18 0.81
C ASP A 123 -11.77 -3.55 -0.54
N LYS A 124 -13.06 -3.65 -0.91
CA LYS A 124 -13.54 -3.24 -2.23
C LYS A 124 -14.20 -1.87 -2.23
N SER A 125 -15.13 -1.64 -1.30
CA SER A 125 -15.90 -0.39 -1.26
C SER A 125 -15.13 0.80 -0.68
N LYS A 126 -14.00 0.54 -0.01
CA LYS A 126 -13.14 1.55 0.65
C LYS A 126 -13.88 2.43 1.66
N VAL A 127 -14.91 1.87 2.29
CA VAL A 127 -15.73 2.52 3.32
C VAL A 127 -15.23 2.18 4.72
N PHE A 128 -15.70 2.87 5.76
CA PHE A 128 -15.39 2.47 7.13
C PHE A 128 -16.11 1.17 7.50
N HIS A 129 -15.37 0.26 8.13
CA HIS A 129 -15.88 -0.90 8.83
C HIS A 129 -15.66 -0.70 10.32
N LEU A 130 -16.74 -0.86 11.10
CA LEU A 130 -16.71 -0.87 12.55
C LEU A 130 -17.07 -2.27 13.03
N GLY A 131 -16.07 -2.95 13.60
CA GLY A 131 -16.19 -4.31 14.12
C GLY A 131 -15.96 -4.39 15.62
N LYS A 132 -16.50 -5.45 16.23
CA LYS A 132 -16.13 -5.85 17.59
C LYS A 132 -14.69 -6.39 17.60
N PRO A 133 -13.87 -6.03 18.60
CA PRO A 133 -12.51 -6.55 18.75
C PRO A 133 -12.44 -8.07 18.74
N GLU A 134 -13.37 -8.74 19.44
CA GLU A 134 -13.40 -10.20 19.61
C GLU A 134 -13.58 -10.89 18.25
N THR A 135 -14.54 -10.42 17.45
CA THR A 135 -14.78 -10.94 16.09
C THR A 135 -13.57 -10.74 15.18
N TYR A 136 -12.85 -9.61 15.31
CA TYR A 136 -11.66 -9.36 14.51
C TYR A 136 -10.49 -10.30 14.91
N ILE A 137 -10.33 -10.55 16.21
CA ILE A 137 -9.33 -11.49 16.75
C ILE A 137 -9.64 -12.91 16.28
N GLU A 138 -10.89 -13.38 16.43
CA GLU A 138 -11.34 -14.70 16.01
C GLU A 138 -11.11 -14.92 14.51
N LYS A 139 -11.57 -13.99 13.66
CA LYS A 139 -11.37 -14.08 12.21
C LYS A 139 -9.90 -14.03 11.81
N SER A 140 -9.08 -13.26 12.52
CA SER A 140 -7.63 -13.24 12.31
C SER A 140 -7.01 -14.62 12.60
N ALA A 141 -7.37 -15.23 13.73
CA ALA A 141 -6.88 -16.57 14.10
C ALA A 141 -7.35 -17.65 13.10
N GLN A 142 -8.62 -17.61 12.70
CA GLN A 142 -9.18 -18.50 11.67
C GLN A 142 -8.44 -18.36 10.33
N TYR A 143 -8.14 -17.13 9.90
CA TYR A 143 -7.38 -16.88 8.67
C TYR A 143 -5.98 -17.50 8.75
N MET A 144 -5.25 -17.22 9.83
CA MET A 144 -3.91 -17.74 10.09
C MET A 144 -3.87 -19.27 10.07
N SER A 145 -4.81 -19.90 10.78
CA SER A 145 -4.94 -21.36 10.84
C SER A 145 -5.30 -21.98 9.49
N LYS A 146 -6.29 -21.40 8.77
CA LYS A 146 -6.71 -21.89 7.44
C LYS A 146 -5.54 -21.91 6.45
N MET A 147 -4.76 -20.83 6.41
CA MET A 147 -3.70 -20.70 5.40
C MET A 147 -2.49 -21.57 5.69
N ASN A 148 -2.17 -21.80 6.97
CA ASN A 148 -0.94 -22.46 7.39
C ASN A 148 0.31 -21.89 6.68
N ALA A 149 0.31 -20.58 6.44
CA ALA A 149 1.33 -19.88 5.66
C ALA A 149 2.29 -19.06 6.53
N TYR A 150 2.05 -19.04 7.85
CA TYR A 150 2.70 -18.15 8.79
C TYR A 150 3.22 -18.93 9.99
N LYS A 151 4.45 -18.61 10.40
CA LYS A 151 5.11 -19.19 11.56
C LYS A 151 5.35 -18.09 12.59
N GLU A 152 4.79 -18.25 13.79
CA GLU A 152 5.07 -17.33 14.91
C GLU A 152 6.54 -17.46 15.34
N ILE A 153 7.15 -16.35 15.72
CA ILE A 153 8.51 -16.27 16.26
C ILE A 153 8.53 -15.42 17.53
N ASP A 154 9.44 -15.75 18.44
CA ASP A 154 9.41 -15.18 19.80
C ASP A 154 10.01 -13.77 19.89
N GLN A 155 10.93 -13.44 18.98
CA GLN A 155 11.70 -12.20 19.01
C GLN A 155 11.55 -11.41 17.71
N SER A 156 11.70 -10.09 17.82
CA SER A 156 11.69 -9.22 16.65
C SER A 156 12.86 -9.58 15.71
N PRO A 157 12.59 -9.90 14.43
CA PRO A 157 13.63 -10.26 13.48
C PRO A 157 14.28 -9.04 12.80
N LEU A 158 13.94 -7.82 13.22
CA LEU A 158 14.30 -6.59 12.50
C LEU A 158 15.81 -6.43 12.32
N GLU A 159 16.61 -6.61 13.38
CA GLU A 159 18.06 -6.45 13.29
C GLU A 159 18.68 -7.50 12.36
N HIS A 160 18.28 -8.78 12.54
CA HIS A 160 18.69 -9.86 11.64
C HIS A 160 18.32 -9.58 10.18
N MET A 161 17.13 -9.03 9.91
CA MET A 161 16.72 -8.66 8.55
C MET A 161 17.62 -7.56 7.96
N ILE A 162 17.99 -6.55 8.76
CA ILE A 162 18.88 -5.47 8.34
C ILE A 162 20.26 -6.05 8.01
N GLU A 163 20.86 -6.79 8.95
CA GLU A 163 22.19 -7.37 8.84
C GLU A 163 22.29 -8.35 7.67
N SER A 164 21.41 -9.36 7.61
CA SER A 164 21.43 -10.36 6.54
C SER A 164 21.20 -9.75 5.15
N THR A 165 20.38 -8.69 5.05
CA THR A 165 20.16 -7.99 3.78
C THR A 165 21.41 -7.22 3.35
N GLU A 166 22.03 -6.52 4.30
CA GLU A 166 23.26 -5.77 4.07
C GLU A 166 24.42 -6.69 3.67
N GLU A 167 24.64 -7.77 4.42
CA GLU A 167 25.66 -8.78 4.15
C GLU A 167 25.48 -9.42 2.76
N LEU A 168 24.24 -9.78 2.40
CA LEU A 168 23.94 -10.33 1.08
C LEU A 168 24.34 -9.36 -0.04
N LEU A 169 23.93 -8.08 0.07
CA LEU A 169 24.22 -7.09 -0.96
C LEU A 169 25.73 -6.85 -1.10
N ILE A 170 26.46 -6.78 0.02
CA ILE A 170 27.92 -6.65 0.03
C ILE A 170 28.58 -7.86 -0.63
N ASP A 171 28.15 -9.09 -0.30
CA ASP A 171 28.70 -10.32 -0.90
C ASP A 171 28.49 -10.34 -2.42
N LEU A 172 27.27 -10.05 -2.88
CA LEU A 172 26.94 -10.03 -4.31
C LEU A 172 27.77 -9.01 -5.09
N VAL A 173 28.03 -7.84 -4.50
CA VAL A 173 28.87 -6.81 -5.12
C VAL A 173 30.34 -7.23 -5.13
N ARG A 174 30.86 -7.74 -4.00
CA ARG A 174 32.23 -8.27 -3.89
C ARG A 174 32.52 -9.34 -4.93
N ARG A 175 31.56 -10.24 -5.16
CA ARG A 175 31.64 -11.32 -6.15
C ARG A 175 31.36 -10.87 -7.59
N LYS A 176 31.15 -9.57 -7.83
CA LYS A 176 30.81 -8.98 -9.14
C LYS A 176 29.53 -9.58 -9.76
N LEU A 177 28.61 -10.06 -8.92
CA LEU A 177 27.31 -10.61 -9.30
C LEU A 177 26.19 -9.56 -9.30
N LEU A 178 26.43 -8.43 -8.64
CA LEU A 178 25.58 -7.25 -8.62
C LEU A 178 26.46 -5.99 -8.79
N PRO A 179 26.17 -5.10 -9.76
CA PRO A 179 26.93 -3.86 -9.90
C PRO A 179 26.89 -2.98 -8.63
N ALA A 180 28.03 -2.37 -8.27
CA ALA A 180 28.17 -1.58 -7.04
C ALA A 180 27.15 -0.43 -6.90
N LYS A 181 26.69 0.14 -8.03
CA LYS A 181 25.63 1.17 -8.07
C LYS A 181 24.31 0.74 -7.40
N TYR A 182 24.08 -0.57 -7.25
CA TYR A 182 22.89 -1.09 -6.60
C TYR A 182 23.05 -1.22 -5.08
N LEU A 183 24.27 -1.27 -4.54
CA LEU A 183 24.47 -1.36 -3.09
C LEU A 183 23.79 -0.19 -2.38
N GLU A 184 24.18 1.03 -2.73
CA GLU A 184 23.63 2.26 -2.13
C GLU A 184 22.10 2.38 -2.33
N LYS A 185 21.59 1.89 -3.47
CA LYS A 185 20.15 1.95 -3.78
C LYS A 185 19.32 0.94 -3.02
N LEU A 186 19.87 -0.25 -2.75
CA LEU A 186 19.13 -1.38 -2.18
C LEU A 186 19.38 -1.57 -0.69
N ARG A 187 20.48 -1.04 -0.15
CA ARG A 187 20.85 -1.18 1.26
C ARG A 187 19.74 -0.64 2.17
N PRO A 188 19.35 -1.39 3.21
CA PRO A 188 18.40 -0.91 4.20
C PRO A 188 19.03 0.20 5.06
N SER A 189 18.21 1.11 5.57
CA SER A 189 18.65 2.13 6.53
C SER A 189 18.53 1.57 7.94
N ARG A 190 19.62 1.51 8.71
CA ARG A 190 19.55 0.99 10.10
C ARG A 190 18.65 1.84 11.00
N THR A 191 18.55 3.14 10.75
CA THR A 191 17.77 4.08 11.58
C THR A 191 16.31 4.23 11.14
N GLU A 192 16.01 3.95 9.87
CA GLU A 192 14.66 4.12 9.32
C GLU A 192 13.93 2.80 9.07
N SER A 193 14.64 1.66 9.15
CA SER A 193 14.01 0.36 8.89
C SER A 193 13.03 -0.01 9.99
N GLU A 194 11.88 -0.51 9.58
CA GLU A 194 10.81 -0.96 10.46
C GLU A 194 10.31 -2.33 10.01
N LEU A 195 9.85 -3.13 10.98
CA LEU A 195 9.23 -4.40 10.67
C LEU A 195 7.86 -4.14 10.00
N PRO A 196 7.52 -4.80 8.88
CA PRO A 196 6.20 -4.69 8.28
C PRO A 196 5.07 -4.99 9.25
N HIS A 197 3.91 -4.37 9.05
CA HIS A 197 2.72 -4.61 9.84
C HIS A 197 1.70 -5.41 9.04
N LEU A 198 1.30 -6.57 9.55
CA LEU A 198 0.15 -7.30 9.05
C LEU A 198 -1.13 -6.73 9.68
N TYR A 199 -2.11 -6.43 8.84
CA TYR A 199 -3.47 -6.15 9.26
C TYR A 199 -4.47 -6.75 8.26
N TYR A 200 -5.75 -6.68 8.61
CA TYR A 200 -6.81 -7.27 7.80
C TYR A 200 -7.86 -6.25 7.41
N ASN A 201 -8.25 -6.31 6.13
CA ASN A 201 -9.37 -5.55 5.59
C ASN A 201 -10.58 -6.48 5.40
N PRO A 202 -11.76 -6.12 5.93
CA PRO A 202 -12.99 -6.90 5.71
C PRO A 202 -13.45 -6.85 4.26
N LYS A 203 -13.79 -8.02 3.69
CA LYS A 203 -14.46 -8.16 2.39
C LYS A 203 -15.98 -8.06 2.59
N ASP A 204 -16.45 -6.82 2.77
CA ASP A 204 -17.86 -6.43 2.96
C ASP A 204 -18.85 -6.94 1.89
N HIS A 205 -18.36 -7.17 0.68
CA HIS A 205 -19.13 -7.69 -0.45
C HIS A 205 -19.24 -9.23 -0.47
N LYS A 206 -18.70 -9.95 0.51
CA LYS A 206 -18.79 -11.42 0.62
C LYS A 206 -19.54 -11.83 1.90
N VAL A 207 -20.32 -12.90 1.80
CA VAL A 207 -21.03 -13.50 2.95
C VAL A 207 -20.03 -13.83 4.06
N GLY A 208 -20.38 -13.51 5.30
CA GLY A 208 -19.51 -13.72 6.47
C GLY A 208 -18.38 -12.69 6.62
N GLU A 209 -18.21 -11.76 5.68
CA GLU A 209 -17.17 -10.71 5.68
C GLU A 209 -15.76 -11.26 5.99
N PRO A 210 -15.25 -12.18 5.17
CA PRO A 210 -13.92 -12.73 5.35
C PRO A 210 -12.86 -11.63 5.29
N LEU A 211 -11.73 -11.88 5.96
CA LEU A 211 -10.62 -10.95 6.02
C LEU A 211 -9.67 -11.10 4.82
N ARG A 212 -9.13 -9.99 4.34
CA ARG A 212 -7.98 -9.95 3.42
C ARG A 212 -6.74 -9.49 4.19
N PRO A 213 -5.65 -10.27 4.28
CA PRO A 213 -4.43 -9.79 4.88
C PRO A 213 -3.77 -8.74 3.98
N ILE A 214 -3.18 -7.72 4.60
CA ILE A 214 -2.31 -6.76 3.94
C ILE A 214 -1.07 -6.61 4.81
N VAL A 215 0.10 -6.74 4.19
CA VAL A 215 1.39 -6.53 4.84
C VAL A 215 1.91 -5.17 4.39
N ALA A 216 1.82 -4.17 5.25
CA ALA A 216 2.36 -2.84 4.99
C ALA A 216 3.81 -2.75 5.50
N GLY A 217 4.76 -2.63 4.58
CA GLY A 217 6.18 -2.69 4.92
C GLY A 217 7.07 -1.82 4.04
N ILE A 218 6.67 -0.57 3.74
CA ILE A 218 7.44 0.31 2.85
C ILE A 218 8.87 0.57 3.38
N LYS A 219 9.04 0.56 4.71
CA LYS A 219 10.32 0.70 5.41
C LYS A 219 10.97 -0.64 5.77
N SER A 220 10.49 -1.75 5.22
CA SER A 220 11.10 -3.05 5.47
C SER A 220 12.52 -3.10 4.93
N PRO A 221 13.46 -3.80 5.61
CA PRO A 221 14.79 -4.05 5.08
C PRO A 221 14.80 -4.66 3.66
N ILE A 222 13.78 -5.46 3.32
CA ILE A 222 13.66 -6.12 2.01
C ILE A 222 12.84 -5.33 0.97
N ALA A 223 12.21 -4.22 1.34
CA ALA A 223 11.27 -3.50 0.47
C ALA A 223 11.95 -2.97 -0.80
N LYS A 224 13.17 -2.43 -0.67
CA LYS A 224 13.95 -1.91 -1.79
C LYS A 224 14.36 -3.01 -2.77
N ILE A 225 14.79 -4.16 -2.27
CA ILE A 225 15.12 -5.33 -3.11
C ILE A 225 13.86 -5.82 -3.83
N SER A 226 12.74 -5.93 -3.14
CA SER A 226 11.48 -6.33 -3.75
C SER A 226 11.03 -5.39 -4.87
N SER A 227 11.04 -4.07 -4.62
CA SER A 227 10.71 -3.07 -5.63
C SER A 227 11.66 -3.14 -6.83
N PHE A 228 12.95 -3.34 -6.58
CA PHE A 228 13.94 -3.53 -7.64
C PHE A 228 13.67 -4.77 -8.49
N LEU A 229 13.37 -5.91 -7.86
CA LEU A 229 13.02 -7.15 -8.57
C LEU A 229 11.79 -6.97 -9.44
N ASP A 230 10.73 -6.34 -8.92
CA ASP A 230 9.54 -6.04 -9.69
C ASP A 230 9.86 -5.16 -10.92
N GLN A 231 10.59 -4.05 -10.71
CA GLN A 231 10.98 -3.12 -11.77
C GLN A 231 11.79 -3.75 -12.91
N ILE A 232 12.54 -4.82 -12.64
CA ILE A 232 13.37 -5.47 -13.66
C ILE A 232 12.72 -6.72 -14.26
N LEU A 233 11.81 -7.38 -13.53
CA LEU A 233 11.14 -8.59 -13.99
C LEU A 233 9.81 -8.30 -14.68
N ARG A 234 9.04 -7.33 -14.19
CA ARG A 234 7.72 -6.99 -14.74
C ARG A 234 7.76 -6.68 -16.24
N PRO A 235 8.67 -5.81 -16.74
CA PRO A 235 8.73 -5.53 -18.19
C PRO A 235 9.10 -6.75 -19.03
N ILE A 236 9.87 -7.69 -18.47
CA ILE A 236 10.19 -8.95 -19.15
C ILE A 236 8.94 -9.81 -19.23
N PHE A 237 8.25 -10.00 -18.10
CA PHE A 237 7.04 -10.80 -18.02
C PHE A 237 5.95 -10.30 -18.98
N ASP A 238 5.68 -8.99 -18.99
CA ASP A 238 4.68 -8.38 -19.87
C ASP A 238 5.04 -8.57 -21.35
N LYS A 239 6.34 -8.51 -21.71
CA LYS A 239 6.80 -8.73 -23.08
C LYS A 239 6.65 -10.18 -23.54
N VAL A 240 6.85 -11.15 -22.65
CA VAL A 240 6.87 -12.58 -22.99
C VAL A 240 5.53 -13.28 -22.76
N THR A 241 4.50 -12.56 -22.32
CA THR A 241 3.19 -13.12 -21.95
C THR A 241 2.07 -12.34 -22.66
N PRO A 242 1.67 -12.75 -23.88
CA PRO A 242 0.78 -11.97 -24.73
C PRO A 242 -0.70 -12.03 -24.31
N TYR A 243 -1.06 -12.86 -23.33
CA TYR A 243 -2.45 -13.11 -22.92
C TYR A 243 -2.89 -12.33 -21.67
N ILE A 244 -2.07 -11.36 -21.23
CA ILE A 244 -2.41 -10.50 -20.10
C ILE A 244 -3.35 -9.40 -20.58
N LEU A 245 -4.45 -9.22 -19.86
CA LEU A 245 -5.40 -8.15 -20.10
C LEU A 245 -5.16 -7.03 -19.09
N THR A 246 -5.17 -5.78 -19.54
CA THR A 246 -4.93 -4.62 -18.65
C THR A 246 -6.19 -4.25 -17.88
N ASP A 247 -7.36 -4.33 -18.53
CA ASP A 247 -8.64 -3.95 -17.96
C ASP A 247 -9.84 -4.66 -18.63
N SER A 248 -11.05 -4.28 -18.22
CA SER A 248 -12.29 -4.81 -18.78
C SER A 248 -12.56 -4.40 -20.22
N ILE A 249 -12.01 -3.27 -20.68
CA ILE A 249 -12.17 -2.80 -22.06
C ILE A 249 -11.29 -3.66 -22.97
N ASP A 250 -10.05 -3.94 -22.56
CA ASP A 250 -9.16 -4.88 -23.26
C ASP A 250 -9.81 -6.25 -23.39
N LEU A 251 -10.40 -6.77 -22.30
CA LEU A 251 -11.14 -8.04 -22.33
C LEU A 251 -12.29 -8.00 -23.36
N LEU A 252 -13.11 -6.95 -23.36
CA LEU A 252 -14.22 -6.82 -24.31
C LEU A 252 -13.74 -6.75 -25.75
N ASN A 253 -12.65 -6.04 -26.01
CA ASN A 253 -12.06 -5.95 -27.33
C ASN A 253 -11.48 -7.29 -27.79
N ASP A 254 -10.90 -8.07 -26.88
CA ASP A 254 -10.39 -9.39 -27.19
C ASP A 254 -11.51 -10.40 -27.45
N LEU A 255 -12.54 -10.43 -26.60
CA LEU A 255 -13.71 -11.29 -26.77
C LEU A 255 -14.45 -11.05 -28.09
N LYS A 256 -14.51 -9.80 -28.57
CA LYS A 256 -15.13 -9.45 -29.87
C LYS A 256 -14.43 -10.07 -31.08
N LYS A 257 -13.16 -10.49 -30.95
CA LYS A 257 -12.42 -11.15 -32.04
C LYS A 257 -12.89 -12.57 -32.28
N PHE A 258 -13.56 -13.18 -31.32
CA PHE A 258 -14.08 -14.55 -31.43
C PHE A 258 -15.49 -14.53 -32.03
N GLN A 259 -15.73 -15.35 -33.07
CA GLN A 259 -17.08 -15.62 -33.54
C GLN A 259 -17.78 -16.54 -32.55
N THR A 260 -18.85 -16.04 -31.93
CA THR A 260 -19.66 -16.80 -30.97
C THR A 260 -21.03 -17.10 -31.56
N ASN A 261 -21.64 -18.20 -31.12
CA ASN A 261 -23.01 -18.58 -31.46
C ASN A 261 -23.75 -19.08 -30.22
N GLU A 262 -25.02 -19.45 -30.37
CA GLU A 262 -25.87 -19.89 -29.25
C GLU A 262 -25.35 -21.14 -28.51
N LYS A 263 -24.43 -21.91 -29.11
CA LYS A 263 -23.78 -23.07 -28.50
C LYS A 263 -22.46 -22.74 -27.80
N THR A 264 -21.93 -21.53 -27.97
CA THR A 264 -20.68 -21.09 -27.34
C THR A 264 -20.88 -20.93 -25.83
N LYS A 265 -19.99 -21.53 -25.04
CA LYS A 265 -19.99 -21.43 -23.58
C LYS A 265 -18.77 -20.66 -23.10
N LEU A 266 -18.97 -19.74 -22.15
CA LEU A 266 -17.89 -19.05 -21.44
C LEU A 266 -17.72 -19.68 -20.05
N TYR A 267 -16.50 -20.11 -19.75
CA TYR A 267 -16.13 -20.60 -18.43
C TYR A 267 -15.24 -19.57 -17.74
N THR A 268 -15.49 -19.32 -16.46
CA THR A 268 -14.68 -18.43 -15.63
C THR A 268 -14.15 -19.21 -14.43
N LEU A 269 -12.88 -19.02 -14.12
CA LEU A 269 -12.22 -19.63 -12.96
C LEU A 269 -11.61 -18.53 -12.08
N ASP A 270 -11.71 -18.68 -10.77
CA ASP A 270 -11.12 -17.77 -9.78
C ASP A 270 -10.19 -18.56 -8.86
N ILE A 271 -8.92 -18.15 -8.77
CA ILE A 271 -7.96 -18.77 -7.86
C ILE A 271 -8.11 -18.14 -6.48
N THR A 272 -8.58 -18.93 -5.52
CA THR A 272 -8.73 -18.46 -4.14
C THR A 272 -7.38 -18.30 -3.46
N ASP A 273 -7.19 -17.19 -2.74
CA ASP A 273 -6.06 -17.00 -1.82
C ASP A 273 -4.67 -17.20 -2.46
N LEU A 274 -4.54 -16.82 -3.74
CA LEU A 274 -3.36 -17.01 -4.59
C LEU A 274 -2.04 -16.64 -3.87
N TYR A 275 -1.92 -15.41 -3.40
CA TYR A 275 -0.67 -14.91 -2.82
C TYR A 275 -0.18 -15.65 -1.58
N THR A 276 -1.06 -16.28 -0.80
CA THR A 276 -0.67 -17.07 0.39
C THR A 276 -0.55 -18.55 0.10
N SER A 277 -0.95 -19.00 -1.09
CA SER A 277 -0.99 -20.42 -1.45
C SER A 277 0.17 -20.85 -2.35
N ILE A 278 0.83 -19.90 -3.02
CA ILE A 278 1.95 -20.18 -3.94
C ILE A 278 3.12 -20.86 -3.20
N PRO A 279 3.62 -22.01 -3.69
CA PRO A 279 4.86 -22.60 -3.23
C PRO A 279 6.05 -21.70 -3.57
N GLN A 280 6.80 -21.25 -2.55
CA GLN A 280 7.84 -20.23 -2.71
C GLN A 280 8.99 -20.71 -3.60
N HIS A 281 9.40 -21.97 -3.47
CA HIS A 281 10.52 -22.52 -4.24
C HIS A 281 10.17 -22.57 -5.73
N GLU A 282 9.03 -23.15 -6.04
CA GLU A 282 8.51 -23.38 -7.39
C GLU A 282 8.27 -22.05 -8.10
N ALA A 283 7.75 -21.03 -7.42
CA ALA A 283 7.56 -19.72 -8.01
C ALA A 283 8.88 -19.01 -8.35
N VAL A 284 9.91 -19.17 -7.52
CA VAL A 284 11.25 -18.67 -7.86
C VAL A 284 11.84 -19.44 -9.05
N MET A 285 11.60 -20.75 -9.13
CA MET A 285 12.05 -21.57 -10.25
C MET A 285 11.31 -21.21 -11.54
N ALA A 286 10.01 -20.93 -11.50
CA ALA A 286 9.23 -20.46 -12.64
C ALA A 286 9.79 -19.16 -13.23
N ILE A 287 10.23 -18.21 -12.38
CA ILE A 287 10.93 -17.00 -12.85
C ILE A 287 12.25 -17.37 -13.55
N CYS A 288 13.03 -18.29 -12.99
CA CYS A 288 14.29 -18.72 -13.60
C CYS A 288 14.07 -19.41 -14.95
N GLU A 289 13.05 -20.26 -15.04
CA GLU A 289 12.64 -20.97 -16.25
C GLU A 289 12.14 -20.01 -17.32
N MET A 290 11.30 -19.04 -16.97
CA MET A 290 10.87 -17.98 -17.87
C MET A 290 12.09 -17.24 -18.46
N LEU A 291 13.03 -16.79 -17.60
CA LEU A 291 14.23 -16.11 -18.07
C LEU A 291 15.09 -17.00 -18.97
N GLY A 292 15.25 -18.28 -18.62
CA GLY A 292 16.01 -19.26 -19.38
C GLY A 292 15.41 -19.55 -20.76
N THR A 293 14.10 -19.81 -20.83
CA THR A 293 13.37 -20.12 -22.06
C THR A 293 13.43 -18.97 -23.07
N HIS A 294 13.51 -17.73 -22.60
CA HIS A 294 13.67 -16.54 -23.44
C HIS A 294 15.14 -16.14 -23.67
N ASN A 295 16.10 -17.03 -23.38
CA ASN A 295 17.54 -16.82 -23.55
C ASN A 295 18.12 -15.62 -22.76
N ILE A 296 17.47 -15.19 -21.68
CA ILE A 296 17.89 -14.05 -20.85
C ILE A 296 18.85 -14.53 -19.77
N ARG A 297 20.14 -14.66 -20.10
CA ARG A 297 21.18 -15.07 -19.12
C ARG A 297 21.51 -14.00 -18.08
N LYS A 298 21.34 -12.72 -18.45
CA LYS A 298 21.52 -11.57 -17.57
C LYS A 298 20.38 -10.56 -17.75
N VAL A 299 19.70 -10.23 -16.67
CA VAL A 299 18.69 -9.16 -16.65
C VAL A 299 19.41 -7.81 -16.75
N LYS A 300 18.90 -6.92 -17.61
CA LYS A 300 19.54 -5.64 -17.97
C LYS A 300 20.97 -5.79 -18.52
N ASN A 301 21.33 -6.96 -19.05
CA ASN A 301 22.70 -7.30 -19.46
C ASN A 301 23.76 -7.23 -18.34
N GLU A 302 23.33 -7.05 -17.09
CA GLU A 302 24.21 -6.81 -15.94
C GLU A 302 24.11 -7.92 -14.91
N ILE A 303 22.91 -8.41 -14.62
CA ILE A 303 22.61 -9.22 -13.43
C ILE A 303 22.30 -10.66 -13.84
N PRO A 304 23.14 -11.65 -13.48
CA PRO A 304 22.89 -13.06 -13.78
C PRO A 304 21.56 -13.57 -13.23
N ILE A 305 20.91 -14.51 -13.92
CA ILE A 305 19.69 -15.20 -13.43
C ILE A 305 19.89 -15.74 -12.00
N ASN A 306 21.06 -16.30 -11.71
CA ASN A 306 21.35 -16.83 -10.37
C ASN A 306 21.30 -15.74 -9.28
N THR A 307 21.71 -14.50 -9.59
CA THR A 307 21.59 -13.37 -8.66
C THR A 307 20.12 -13.01 -8.43
N ILE A 308 19.29 -13.01 -9.49
CA ILE A 308 17.83 -12.82 -9.37
C ILE A 308 17.21 -13.87 -8.45
N ARG A 309 17.58 -15.14 -8.65
CA ARG A 309 17.15 -16.26 -7.81
C ARG A 309 17.52 -16.05 -6.34
N ILE A 310 18.76 -15.65 -6.07
CA ILE A 310 19.25 -15.39 -4.70
C ILE A 310 18.45 -14.25 -4.05
N LEU A 311 18.27 -13.14 -4.76
CA LEU A 311 17.53 -11.98 -4.25
C LEU A 311 16.05 -12.32 -3.97
N LEU A 312 15.39 -13.06 -4.87
CA LEU A 312 14.00 -13.51 -4.65
C LEU A 312 13.88 -14.41 -3.42
N LYS A 313 14.78 -15.40 -3.28
CA LYS A 313 14.81 -16.26 -2.09
C LYS A 313 15.05 -15.45 -0.81
N HIS A 314 15.95 -14.48 -0.85
CA HIS A 314 16.21 -13.60 0.29
C HIS A 314 14.97 -12.83 0.72
N VAL A 315 14.25 -12.24 -0.25
CA VAL A 315 13.00 -11.51 0.00
C VAL A 315 11.92 -12.41 0.62
N LEU A 316 11.73 -13.61 0.08
CA LEU A 316 10.72 -14.56 0.60
C LEU A 316 11.09 -15.09 1.98
N ASN A 317 12.36 -15.48 2.19
CA ASN A 317 12.83 -16.00 3.48
C ASN A 317 12.83 -14.93 4.58
N ASN A 318 13.02 -13.66 4.23
CA ASN A 318 12.99 -12.53 5.15
C ASN A 318 11.64 -11.79 5.14
N SER A 319 10.57 -12.44 4.69
CA SER A 319 9.20 -11.90 4.76
C SER A 319 8.64 -12.03 6.18
N PHE A 320 9.14 -11.21 7.08
CA PHE A 320 8.64 -11.11 8.46
C PHE A 320 7.72 -9.91 8.65
N PHE A 321 6.83 -10.00 9.63
CA PHE A 321 5.94 -8.90 10.02
C PHE A 321 5.51 -9.01 11.48
N THR A 322 5.04 -7.91 12.04
CA THR A 322 4.32 -7.89 13.31
C THR A 322 2.81 -7.89 13.08
N LEU A 323 2.08 -8.58 13.94
CA LEU A 323 0.64 -8.51 14.06
C LEU A 323 0.27 -7.97 15.44
N GLN A 324 -0.38 -6.81 15.44
CA GLN A 324 -0.90 -6.17 16.64
C GLN A 324 -2.42 -6.27 16.65
N LEU A 325 -2.96 -7.16 17.49
CA LEU A 325 -4.40 -7.29 17.69
C LEU A 325 -4.88 -6.40 18.87
N PRO A 326 -6.17 -6.01 18.92
CA PRO A 326 -6.71 -5.22 20.01
C PRO A 326 -6.50 -5.90 21.37
N GLY A 327 -6.01 -5.17 22.37
CA GLY A 327 -5.85 -5.68 23.74
C GLY A 327 -4.77 -6.76 23.93
N GLN A 328 -3.97 -7.05 22.90
CA GLN A 328 -2.90 -8.06 22.96
C GLN A 328 -1.52 -7.42 22.80
N ALA A 329 -0.46 -8.09 23.23
CA ALA A 329 0.90 -7.70 22.87
C ALA A 329 1.16 -7.94 21.37
N PRO A 330 2.08 -7.19 20.73
CA PRO A 330 2.47 -7.47 19.36
C PRO A 330 3.12 -8.86 19.27
N LYS A 331 2.73 -9.63 18.27
CA LYS A 331 3.35 -10.91 17.93
C LYS A 331 4.14 -10.78 16.62
N PHE A 332 5.15 -11.61 16.44
CA PHE A 332 6.00 -11.61 15.26
C PHE A 332 5.81 -12.89 14.46
N PHE A 333 5.84 -12.78 13.14
CA PHE A 333 5.60 -13.91 12.24
C PHE A 333 6.52 -13.86 11.04
N GLN A 334 6.88 -15.04 10.53
CA GLN A 334 7.47 -15.25 9.21
C GLN A 334 6.41 -15.80 8.26
N GLN A 335 6.34 -15.29 7.04
CA GLN A 335 5.59 -15.92 5.96
C GLN A 335 6.41 -17.02 5.30
N ILE A 336 6.02 -18.27 5.54
CA ILE A 336 6.73 -19.47 5.06
C ILE A 336 6.12 -20.04 3.77
N ARG A 337 4.97 -19.51 3.33
CA ARG A 337 4.30 -19.90 2.08
C ARG A 337 3.73 -18.67 1.37
N GLY A 338 3.81 -18.67 0.05
CA GLY A 338 3.39 -17.55 -0.77
C GLY A 338 4.27 -16.31 -0.60
N GLY A 339 3.78 -15.16 -1.06
CA GLY A 339 4.41 -13.85 -0.86
C GLY A 339 3.50 -12.88 -0.12
N PRO A 340 4.05 -11.89 0.61
CA PRO A 340 3.24 -10.90 1.32
C PRO A 340 2.38 -10.05 0.37
N MET A 341 1.09 -9.92 0.69
CA MET A 341 0.14 -9.04 -0.01
C MET A 341 0.42 -7.57 0.33
N GLY A 342 1.33 -6.94 -0.41
CA GLY A 342 1.81 -5.57 -0.16
C GLY A 342 3.28 -5.37 -0.48
N LEU A 343 4.00 -6.46 -0.76
CA LEU A 343 5.37 -6.45 -1.24
C LEU A 343 5.40 -6.46 -2.78
N ALA A 344 6.23 -5.62 -3.40
CA ALA A 344 6.11 -5.27 -4.82
C ALA A 344 6.30 -6.48 -5.76
N CYS A 345 7.36 -7.27 -5.55
CA CYS A 345 7.66 -8.42 -6.42
C CYS A 345 6.74 -9.63 -6.23
N THR A 346 5.86 -9.62 -5.22
CA THR A 346 4.90 -10.71 -5.02
C THR A 346 3.96 -10.84 -6.22
N GLN A 347 3.60 -9.72 -6.88
CA GLN A 347 2.71 -9.73 -8.04
C GLN A 347 3.34 -10.44 -9.24
N VAL A 348 4.52 -9.99 -9.70
CA VAL A 348 5.20 -10.66 -10.83
C VAL A 348 5.53 -12.11 -10.52
N LEU A 349 5.84 -12.45 -9.26
CA LEU A 349 6.05 -13.83 -8.85
C LEU A 349 4.79 -14.68 -8.99
N ALA A 350 3.63 -14.15 -8.59
CA ALA A 350 2.36 -14.84 -8.75
C ALA A 350 1.96 -14.98 -10.21
N ASP A 351 2.09 -13.92 -10.99
CA ASP A 351 1.72 -13.91 -12.41
C ASP A 351 2.58 -14.92 -13.21
N VAL A 352 3.88 -15.00 -12.92
CA VAL A 352 4.78 -15.98 -13.57
C VAL A 352 4.47 -17.41 -13.13
N TYR A 353 4.10 -17.63 -11.87
CA TYR A 353 3.79 -18.98 -11.38
C TYR A 353 2.46 -19.54 -11.92
N VAL A 354 1.49 -18.66 -12.17
CA VAL A 354 0.16 -19.05 -12.68
C VAL A 354 0.12 -19.18 -14.20
N LYS A 355 0.98 -18.45 -14.91
CA LYS A 355 1.16 -18.57 -16.36
C LYS A 355 1.59 -19.98 -16.75
#